data_AF-A0A9N9HHT2-F1
#
_entry.id   AF-A0A9N9HHT2-F1
#
_cell.length_a   1.000
_cell.length_b   1.000
_cell.length_c   1.000
_cell.angle_alpha   90.00
_cell.angle_beta   90.00
_cell.angle_gamma   90.00
#
_symmetry.space_group_name_H-M   'P 1'
#
loop_
_entity.id
_entity.type
_entity.pdbx_description
1 polymer ?
#
loop_
_entity_poly.entity_id
_entity_poly.type
_entity_poly.pdbx_seq_one_letter_code
_entity_poly.pdbx_strand_id
1 'polypeptide(L)'
;MQETQNEVTVEIPDSITQTQDQRNIQPPNTNNTLSSNSFQIYLSEHLHISLHFVAELSRTIIAAICFVIIGFFCTFAIQWSDYRWKTSEDDMKALVDLGFETIPETEYIILADLFMLSLLVGSVSLNLILAESSIARLIIVRRIFWMLCFLLFFRMITLSVTTLPSPKPCIPMEPGNFLQMLKNGVDLITGSAKACTDNIFSGHSIFITTRAEDRLGDKDLYQRIAYMPNMFNISLVGAVRWMDGLDIRFTCEGEEILDATRERARRRRLQNSSDNITNSEMTEVEIIVNPSQDDVE
;
A
#
# COMPACT_ATOMS: atom_id res chain seq x y z
N MET A 1 -26.81 55.76 -47.21
CA MET A 1 -27.08 54.43 -46.65
C MET A 1 -27.44 54.63 -45.20
N GLN A 2 -28.71 54.38 -44.88
CA GLN A 2 -29.34 54.58 -43.59
C GLN A 2 -28.98 53.47 -42.59
N GLU A 3 -29.08 53.87 -41.33
CA GLU A 3 -29.03 53.18 -40.04
C GLU A 3 -29.41 51.69 -40.02
N THR A 4 -28.79 50.96 -39.09
CA THR A 4 -29.52 50.35 -37.96
C THR A 4 -28.53 49.85 -36.89
N GLN A 5 -28.53 50.51 -35.73
CA GLN A 5 -27.94 50.01 -34.48
C GLN A 5 -29.00 49.15 -33.77
N ASN A 6 -28.65 47.90 -33.47
CA ASN A 6 -29.46 47.03 -32.61
C ASN A 6 -28.94 47.12 -31.17
N GLU A 7 -29.78 47.67 -30.30
CA GLU A 7 -29.64 47.70 -28.85
C GLU A 7 -30.13 46.36 -28.28
N VAL A 8 -29.27 45.66 -27.53
CA VAL A 8 -29.60 44.39 -26.86
C VAL A 8 -29.78 44.69 -25.38
N THR A 9 -31.03 44.71 -24.94
CA THR A 9 -31.43 44.81 -23.53
C THR A 9 -31.38 43.41 -22.91
N VAL A 10 -30.53 43.21 -21.90
CA VAL A 10 -30.46 41.97 -21.11
C VAL A 10 -31.29 42.18 -19.85
N GLU A 11 -32.45 41.52 -19.79
CA GLU A 11 -33.27 41.43 -18.58
C GLU A 11 -32.68 40.39 -17.62
N ILE A 12 -32.44 40.80 -16.37
CA ILE A 12 -32.05 39.94 -15.25
C ILE A 12 -33.33 39.57 -14.50
N PRO A 13 -33.70 38.27 -14.38
CA PRO A 13 -34.79 37.87 -13.52
C PRO A 13 -34.27 37.57 -12.10
N ASP A 14 -34.66 38.42 -11.16
CA ASP A 14 -34.64 38.15 -9.73
C ASP A 14 -35.75 37.16 -9.38
N SER A 15 -35.40 35.93 -9.00
CA SER A 15 -36.31 35.08 -8.21
C SER A 15 -35.53 34.12 -7.31
N ILE A 16 -35.25 34.60 -6.10
CA ILE A 16 -34.83 33.77 -4.97
C ILE A 16 -36.04 32.93 -4.55
N THR A 17 -36.01 31.63 -4.86
CA THR A 17 -36.93 30.65 -4.27
C THR A 17 -36.15 29.85 -3.24
N GLN A 18 -36.27 30.22 -1.96
CA GLN A 18 -35.80 29.43 -0.83
C GLN A 18 -36.73 28.21 -0.66
N THR A 19 -36.35 27.07 -1.23
CA THR A 19 -36.90 25.77 -0.84
C THR A 19 -36.17 25.27 0.39
N GLN A 20 -36.81 25.44 1.54
CA GLN A 20 -36.37 24.93 2.84
C GLN A 20 -36.68 23.43 2.93
N ASP A 21 -35.82 22.59 2.35
CA ASP A 21 -35.90 21.12 2.46
C ASP A 21 -35.25 20.68 3.79
N GLN A 22 -36.04 20.68 4.88
CA GLN A 22 -35.67 20.05 6.14
C GLN A 22 -35.67 18.53 5.97
N ARG A 23 -34.58 17.99 5.39
CA ARG A 23 -34.26 16.57 5.57
C ARG A 23 -33.79 16.33 6.99
N ASN A 24 -34.63 15.61 7.71
CA ASN A 24 -34.36 15.02 9.00
C ASN A 24 -33.20 14.01 8.86
N ILE A 25 -31.96 14.48 9.00
CA ILE A 25 -30.76 13.64 9.03
C ILE A 25 -30.71 13.00 10.41
N GLN A 26 -31.31 11.82 10.51
CA GLN A 26 -31.15 10.92 11.64
C GLN A 26 -29.66 10.57 11.75
N PRO A 27 -29.00 10.79 12.91
CA PRO A 27 -27.58 10.52 13.05
C PRO A 27 -27.32 9.03 12.79
N PRO A 28 -26.33 8.69 11.97
CA PRO A 28 -25.99 7.30 11.70
C PRO A 28 -25.60 6.63 13.02
N ASN A 29 -26.14 5.43 13.24
CA ASN A 29 -25.96 4.65 14.45
C ASN A 29 -24.52 4.08 14.46
N THR A 30 -23.59 4.85 15.01
CA THR A 30 -22.13 4.64 14.98
C THR A 30 -21.65 3.61 16.01
N ASN A 31 -22.17 2.37 15.98
CA ASN A 31 -21.82 1.38 17.01
C ASN A 31 -20.73 0.37 16.62
N ASN A 32 -20.22 0.37 15.39
CA ASN A 32 -19.33 -0.72 14.92
C ASN A 32 -17.88 -0.31 14.57
N THR A 33 -17.50 0.97 14.62
CA THR A 33 -16.13 1.44 14.28
C THR A 33 -15.25 1.75 15.49
N LEU A 34 -15.73 1.49 16.71
CA LEU A 34 -15.07 1.94 17.95
C LEU A 34 -13.78 1.16 18.30
N SER A 35 -13.59 -0.05 17.76
CA SER A 35 -12.51 -0.95 18.20
C SER A 35 -11.12 -0.61 17.62
N SER A 36 -11.02 -0.08 16.40
CA SER A 36 -9.72 0.23 15.80
C SER A 36 -9.21 1.60 16.24
N ASN A 37 -10.14 2.54 16.44
CA ASN A 37 -9.83 3.92 16.81
C ASN A 37 -9.36 4.05 18.27
N SER A 38 -9.90 3.22 19.18
CA SER A 38 -9.51 3.25 20.60
C SER A 38 -8.04 2.89 20.82
N PHE A 39 -7.51 1.92 20.06
CA PHE A 39 -6.10 1.54 20.14
C PHE A 39 -5.17 2.65 19.63
N GLN A 40 -5.51 3.29 18.50
CA GLN A 40 -4.71 4.39 17.96
C GLN A 40 -4.69 5.59 18.91
N ILE A 41 -5.81 5.90 19.55
CA ILE A 41 -5.91 6.99 20.53
C ILE A 41 -5.01 6.70 21.74
N TYR A 42 -5.11 5.50 22.32
CA TYR A 42 -4.31 5.10 23.50
C TYR A 42 -2.81 5.12 23.21
N LEU A 43 -2.39 4.66 22.03
CA LEU A 43 -0.99 4.66 21.62
C LEU A 43 -0.47 6.08 21.35
N SER A 44 -1.28 6.96 20.77
CA SER A 44 -0.92 8.37 20.54
C SER A 44 -0.74 9.14 21.83
N GLU A 45 -1.57 8.86 22.84
CA GLU A 45 -1.55 9.52 24.14
C GLU A 45 -0.30 9.16 24.93
N HIS A 46 0.19 7.93 24.81
CA HIS A 46 1.39 7.49 25.51
C HIS A 46 2.72 7.92 24.86
N LEU A 47 2.76 8.19 23.55
CA LEU A 47 4.02 8.47 22.84
C LEU A 47 4.24 9.94 22.42
N HIS A 48 3.30 10.86 22.64
CA HIS A 48 3.38 12.25 22.11
C HIS A 48 3.64 12.32 20.59
N ILE A 49 3.32 11.25 19.85
CA ILE A 49 3.50 11.16 18.41
C ILE A 49 2.19 11.55 17.74
N SER A 50 2.26 12.27 16.60
CA SER A 50 1.07 12.65 15.84
C SER A 50 0.23 11.41 15.48
N LEU A 51 -1.09 11.47 15.72
CA LEU A 51 -2.03 10.39 15.41
C LEU A 51 -1.93 9.96 13.94
N HIS A 52 -1.67 10.91 13.04
CA HIS A 52 -1.43 10.68 11.62
C HIS A 52 -0.24 9.75 11.36
N PHE A 53 0.88 9.94 12.08
CA PHE A 53 2.04 9.06 11.96
C PHE A 53 1.73 7.65 12.45
N VAL A 54 0.98 7.49 13.55
CA VAL A 54 0.59 6.16 14.06
C VAL A 54 -0.31 5.43 13.05
N ALA A 55 -1.25 6.14 12.44
CA ALA A 55 -2.11 5.58 11.41
C ALA A 55 -1.29 5.09 10.21
N GLU A 56 -0.38 5.91 9.69
CA GLU A 56 0.50 5.53 8.56
C GLU A 56 1.46 4.40 8.90
N LEU A 57 2.02 4.40 10.11
CA LEU A 57 2.87 3.32 10.61
C LEU A 57 2.08 2.00 10.68
N SER A 58 0.87 2.01 11.23
CA SER A 58 0.04 0.82 11.33
C SER A 58 -0.29 0.21 9.96
N ARG A 59 -0.61 1.05 8.97
CA ARG A 59 -0.86 0.62 7.58
C ARG A 59 0.40 0.02 6.94
N THR A 60 1.56 0.61 7.22
CA THR A 60 2.85 0.11 6.73
C THR A 60 3.19 -1.25 7.36
N ILE A 61 2.92 -1.43 8.65
CA ILE A 61 3.10 -2.71 9.35
C ILE A 61 2.19 -3.78 8.76
N ILE A 62 0.92 -3.47 8.49
CA ILE A 62 -0.01 -4.41 7.85
C ILE A 62 0.54 -4.85 6.49
N ALA A 63 1.00 -3.90 5.65
CA ALA A 63 1.60 -4.22 4.36
C ALA A 63 2.85 -5.11 4.50
N ALA A 64 3.71 -4.85 5.49
CA ALA A 64 4.88 -5.67 5.77
C ALA A 64 4.51 -7.09 6.23
N ILE A 65 3.49 -7.24 7.08
CA ILE A 65 2.97 -8.55 7.51
C ILE A 65 2.40 -9.32 6.30
N CYS A 66 1.60 -8.68 5.45
CA CYS A 66 1.09 -9.29 4.23
C CYS A 66 2.24 -9.76 3.32
N PHE A 67 3.27 -8.93 3.14
CA PHE A 67 4.47 -9.30 2.37
C PHE A 67 5.17 -10.54 2.94
N VAL A 68 5.37 -10.62 4.26
CA VAL A 68 5.98 -11.79 4.92
C VAL A 68 5.12 -13.05 4.73
N ILE A 69 3.80 -12.93 4.89
CA ILE A 69 2.87 -14.06 4.72
C ILE A 69 2.90 -14.57 3.27
N ILE A 70 2.82 -13.68 2.28
CA ILE A 70 2.88 -14.09 0.86
C ILE A 70 4.26 -14.66 0.53
N GLY A 71 5.35 -14.05 1.03
CA GLY A 71 6.70 -14.58 0.86
C GLY A 71 6.85 -16.00 1.40
N PHE A 72 6.28 -16.27 2.58
CA PHE A 72 6.21 -17.60 3.14
C PHE A 72 5.46 -18.56 2.21
N PHE A 73 4.24 -18.25 1.78
CA PHE A 73 3.50 -19.10 0.82
C PHE A 73 4.23 -19.31 -0.50
N CYS A 74 4.96 -18.30 -0.98
CA CYS A 74 5.81 -18.42 -2.16
C CYS A 74 6.91 -19.48 -1.96
N THR A 75 7.54 -19.57 -0.78
CA THR A 75 8.52 -20.64 -0.50
C THR A 75 7.89 -22.04 -0.53
N PHE A 76 6.64 -22.19 -0.08
CA PHE A 76 5.91 -23.45 -0.18
C PHE A 76 5.62 -23.80 -1.63
N ALA A 77 5.22 -22.83 -2.45
CA ALA A 77 5.00 -23.04 -3.88
C ALA A 77 6.30 -23.45 -4.60
N ILE A 78 7.44 -22.87 -4.22
CA ILE A 78 8.77 -23.27 -4.74
C ILE A 78 9.08 -24.73 -4.39
N GLN A 79 8.98 -25.11 -3.11
CA GLN A 79 9.24 -26.48 -2.68
C GLN A 79 8.28 -27.48 -3.32
N TRP A 80 7.00 -27.10 -3.46
CA TRP A 80 5.99 -27.91 -4.13
C TRP A 80 6.29 -28.11 -5.61
N SER A 81 6.80 -27.07 -6.28
CA SER A 81 7.26 -27.18 -7.66
C SER A 81 8.47 -28.10 -7.80
N ASP A 82 9.47 -27.98 -6.93
CA ASP A 82 10.65 -28.87 -6.92
C ASP A 82 10.25 -30.34 -6.64
N TYR A 83 9.23 -30.56 -5.80
CA TYR A 83 8.66 -31.89 -5.59
C TYR A 83 8.00 -32.44 -6.86
N ARG A 84 7.10 -31.68 -7.48
CA ARG A 84 6.42 -32.08 -8.74
C ARG A 84 7.44 -32.39 -9.83
N TRP A 85 8.48 -31.58 -9.93
CA TRP A 85 9.61 -31.79 -10.83
C TRP A 85 10.24 -33.18 -10.63
N LYS A 86 10.58 -33.52 -9.38
CA LYS A 86 11.19 -34.81 -9.05
C LYS A 86 10.25 -36.00 -9.34
N THR A 87 8.96 -35.85 -9.05
CA THR A 87 7.97 -36.93 -9.23
C THR A 87 7.60 -37.14 -10.70
N SER A 88 7.95 -36.21 -11.59
CA SER A 88 7.50 -36.28 -12.98
C SER A 88 8.16 -37.39 -13.81
N GLU A 89 9.15 -38.12 -13.27
CA GLU A 89 9.82 -39.39 -13.71
C GLU A 89 10.35 -39.48 -15.16
N ASP A 90 9.75 -38.77 -16.11
CA ASP A 90 10.31 -38.48 -17.42
C ASP A 90 11.56 -37.62 -17.25
N ASP A 91 12.64 -38.01 -17.93
CA ASP A 91 13.89 -37.28 -18.13
C ASP A 91 13.62 -35.83 -18.58
N MET A 92 13.22 -34.95 -17.65
CA MET A 92 13.25 -33.52 -17.87
C MET A 92 14.72 -33.11 -17.83
N LYS A 93 15.43 -33.48 -18.91
CA LYS A 93 16.74 -32.95 -19.24
C LYS A 93 16.61 -31.44 -19.11
N ALA A 94 17.55 -30.84 -18.39
CA ALA A 94 17.65 -29.40 -18.29
C ALA A 94 17.41 -28.80 -19.68
N LEU A 95 16.39 -27.95 -19.82
CA LEU A 95 16.25 -27.17 -21.04
C LEU A 95 17.39 -26.17 -21.00
N VAL A 96 18.50 -26.58 -21.60
CA VAL A 96 19.63 -25.70 -21.85
C VAL A 96 19.12 -24.68 -22.84
N ASP A 97 18.86 -23.47 -22.35
CA ASP A 97 18.45 -22.37 -23.19
C ASP A 97 19.57 -22.14 -24.22
N LEU A 98 19.25 -22.08 -25.52
CA LEU A 98 20.23 -21.95 -26.59
C LEU A 98 21.08 -20.66 -26.43
N GLY A 99 20.52 -19.67 -25.72
CA GLY A 99 21.23 -18.46 -25.30
C GLY A 99 22.40 -18.72 -24.34
N PHE A 100 22.30 -19.72 -23.46
CA PHE A 100 23.40 -20.14 -22.57
C PHE A 100 24.46 -20.97 -23.27
N GLU A 101 24.16 -21.57 -24.42
CA GLU A 101 25.17 -22.25 -25.24
C GLU A 101 26.05 -21.25 -26.00
N THR A 102 25.50 -20.07 -26.32
CA THR A 102 26.19 -19.03 -27.09
C THR A 102 27.02 -18.09 -26.22
N ILE A 103 26.61 -17.87 -24.97
CA ILE A 103 27.32 -17.01 -24.01
C ILE A 103 28.14 -17.93 -23.10
N PRO A 104 29.48 -17.84 -23.09
CA PRO A 104 30.30 -18.68 -22.21
C PRO A 104 29.82 -18.50 -20.77
N GLU A 105 29.63 -19.60 -20.03
CA GLU A 105 29.21 -19.56 -18.63
C GLU A 105 30.12 -18.62 -17.85
N THR A 106 29.63 -17.42 -17.56
CA THR A 106 30.36 -16.49 -16.71
C THR A 106 30.21 -16.99 -15.29
N GLU A 107 31.31 -17.42 -14.66
CA GLU A 107 31.36 -17.80 -13.24
C GLU A 107 30.92 -16.67 -12.29
N TYR A 108 30.82 -15.43 -12.79
CA TYR A 108 30.47 -14.24 -12.03
C TYR A 108 28.96 -14.03 -11.82
N ILE A 109 28.21 -15.10 -11.54
CA ILE A 109 26.77 -15.03 -11.17
C ILE A 109 26.56 -14.09 -9.97
N ILE A 110 27.51 -14.11 -9.03
CA ILE A 110 27.53 -13.24 -7.85
C ILE A 110 27.56 -11.76 -8.24
N LEU A 111 28.21 -11.39 -9.35
CA LEU A 111 28.35 -9.99 -9.76
C LEU A 111 27.02 -9.41 -10.24
N ALA A 112 26.23 -10.20 -10.99
CA ALA A 112 24.91 -9.77 -11.46
C ALA A 112 23.92 -9.63 -10.29
N ASP A 113 23.91 -10.60 -9.37
CA ASP A 113 23.10 -10.53 -8.15
C ASP A 113 23.49 -9.33 -7.28
N LEU A 114 24.81 -9.11 -7.07
CA LEU A 114 25.32 -7.98 -6.32
C LEU A 114 24.97 -6.65 -6.99
N PHE A 115 25.09 -6.56 -8.32
CA PHE A 115 24.75 -5.37 -9.07
C PHE A 115 23.25 -5.04 -8.97
N MET A 116 22.38 -6.02 -9.19
CA MET A 116 20.93 -5.85 -9.06
C MET A 116 20.52 -5.48 -7.63
N LEU A 117 21.11 -6.13 -6.63
CA LEU A 117 20.90 -5.80 -5.23
C LEU A 117 21.37 -4.36 -4.93
N SER A 118 22.52 -3.96 -5.47
CA SER A 118 23.06 -2.61 -5.28
C SER A 118 22.17 -1.52 -5.91
N LEU A 119 21.60 -1.79 -7.09
CA LEU A 119 20.66 -0.88 -7.74
C LEU A 119 19.35 -0.78 -6.96
N LEU A 120 18.83 -1.92 -6.49
CA LEU A 120 17.62 -1.95 -5.68
C LEU A 120 17.83 -1.18 -4.37
N VAL A 121 18.84 -1.54 -3.59
CA VAL A 121 19.16 -0.88 -2.31
C VAL A 121 19.48 0.59 -2.55
N GLY A 122 20.31 0.91 -3.55
CA GLY A 122 20.65 2.29 -3.89
C GLY A 122 19.44 3.13 -4.27
N SER A 123 18.53 2.61 -5.09
CA SER A 123 17.30 3.30 -5.47
C SER A 123 16.37 3.54 -4.28
N VAL A 124 16.19 2.55 -3.40
CA VAL A 124 15.36 2.67 -2.20
C VAL A 124 15.98 3.67 -1.21
N SER A 125 17.29 3.55 -0.96
CA SER A 125 18.03 4.45 -0.08
C SER A 125 17.99 5.89 -0.60
N LEU A 126 18.17 6.11 -1.91
CA LEU A 126 18.09 7.45 -2.50
C LEU A 126 16.70 8.06 -2.33
N ASN A 127 15.63 7.29 -2.61
CA ASN A 127 14.25 7.76 -2.39
C ASN A 127 13.97 8.08 -0.92
N LEU A 128 14.54 7.32 0.02
CA LEU A 128 14.40 7.58 1.46
C LEU A 128 15.17 8.83 1.90
N ILE A 129 16.35 9.08 1.34
CA ILE A 129 17.17 10.27 1.66
C ILE A 129 16.52 11.53 1.09
N LEU A 130 16.04 11.49 -0.15
CA LEU A 130 15.41 12.64 -0.83
C LEU A 130 14.07 13.04 -0.19
N ALA A 131 13.38 12.12 0.48
CA ALA A 131 12.17 12.43 1.21
C ALA A 131 12.50 13.21 2.50
N GLU A 132 12.20 14.50 2.53
CA GLU A 132 12.43 15.35 3.72
C GLU A 132 11.51 14.98 4.89
N SER A 133 10.29 14.52 4.61
CA SER A 133 9.33 14.15 5.66
C SER A 133 9.35 12.66 5.98
N SER A 134 9.30 12.33 7.27
CA SER A 134 9.18 10.95 7.75
C SER A 134 7.90 10.26 7.29
N ILE A 135 6.84 11.03 7.03
CA ILE A 135 5.55 10.53 6.52
C ILE A 135 5.70 10.10 5.05
N ALA A 136 6.33 10.93 4.20
CA ALA A 136 6.57 10.55 2.81
C ALA A 136 7.44 9.28 2.70
N ARG A 137 8.44 9.14 3.58
CA ARG A 137 9.27 7.92 3.67
C ARG A 137 8.41 6.67 3.95
N LEU A 138 7.48 6.74 4.91
CA LEU A 138 6.58 5.62 5.21
C LEU A 138 5.66 5.26 4.04
N ILE A 139 5.11 6.28 3.35
CA ILE A 139 4.25 6.06 2.17
C ILE A 139 5.02 5.33 1.06
N ILE A 140 6.26 5.76 0.77
CA ILE A 140 7.12 5.11 -0.23
C ILE A 140 7.42 3.66 0.16
N VAL A 141 7.81 3.42 1.42
CA VAL A 141 8.10 2.06 1.93
C VAL A 141 6.87 1.16 1.83
N ARG A 142 5.69 1.66 2.20
CA ARG A 142 4.43 0.93 2.08
C ARG A 142 4.13 0.54 0.63
N ARG A 143 4.35 1.45 -0.33
CA ARG A 143 4.19 1.16 -1.78
C ARG A 143 5.15 0.07 -2.24
N ILE A 144 6.40 0.11 -1.79
CA ILE A 144 7.39 -0.93 -2.09
C ILE A 144 6.93 -2.29 -1.54
N PHE A 145 6.48 -2.35 -0.29
CA PHE A 145 5.99 -3.61 0.29
C PHE A 145 4.82 -4.19 -0.50
N TRP A 146 3.84 -3.38 -0.89
CA TRP A 146 2.73 -3.88 -1.70
C TRP A 146 3.16 -4.32 -3.09
N MET A 147 4.02 -3.56 -3.77
CA MET A 147 4.59 -3.95 -5.06
C MET A 147 5.28 -5.32 -4.97
N LEU A 148 6.14 -5.50 -3.96
CA LEU A 148 6.83 -6.77 -3.69
C LEU A 148 5.84 -7.89 -3.34
N CYS A 149 4.79 -7.58 -2.56
CA CYS A 149 3.73 -8.52 -2.20
C CYS A 149 3.01 -9.05 -3.45
N PHE A 150 2.59 -8.16 -4.36
CA PHE A 150 1.97 -8.57 -5.62
C PHE A 150 2.92 -9.36 -6.52
N LEU A 151 4.18 -8.90 -6.65
CA LEU A 151 5.24 -9.62 -7.37
C LEU A 151 5.39 -11.06 -6.86
N LEU A 152 5.50 -11.25 -5.55
CA LEU A 152 5.61 -12.57 -4.94
C LEU A 152 4.34 -13.40 -5.08
N PHE A 153 3.16 -12.77 -5.02
CA PHE A 153 1.89 -13.47 -5.22
C PHE A 153 1.75 -14.01 -6.64
N PHE A 154 2.07 -13.21 -7.65
CA PHE A 154 2.07 -13.67 -9.04
C PHE A 154 3.13 -14.75 -9.27
N ARG A 155 4.34 -14.57 -8.72
CA ARG A 155 5.40 -15.60 -8.76
C ARG A 155 4.91 -16.92 -8.15
N MET A 156 4.23 -16.86 -7.01
CA MET A 156 3.61 -18.02 -6.36
C MET A 156 2.59 -18.70 -7.28
N ILE A 157 1.68 -17.94 -7.92
CA ILE A 157 0.71 -18.50 -8.88
C ILE A 157 1.43 -19.18 -10.04
N THR A 158 2.41 -18.51 -10.64
CA THR A 158 3.14 -19.07 -11.78
C THR A 158 3.87 -20.36 -11.40
N LEU A 159 4.57 -20.38 -10.28
CA LEU A 159 5.26 -21.58 -9.79
C LEU A 159 4.30 -22.69 -9.34
N SER A 160 3.07 -22.34 -8.97
CA SER A 160 2.04 -23.34 -8.64
C SER A 160 1.48 -24.01 -9.90
N VAL A 161 1.32 -23.26 -10.99
CA VAL A 161 0.73 -23.77 -12.24
C VAL A 161 1.79 -24.37 -13.16
N THR A 162 2.99 -23.80 -13.20
CA THR A 162 4.07 -24.24 -14.10
C THR A 162 5.11 -25.06 -13.33
N THR A 163 5.68 -26.05 -14.00
CA THR A 163 6.89 -26.77 -13.57
C THR A 163 7.89 -26.59 -14.68
N LEU A 164 8.83 -25.65 -14.50
CA LEU A 164 9.83 -25.36 -15.51
C LEU A 164 11.16 -26.00 -15.15
N PRO A 165 11.86 -26.56 -16.15
CA PRO A 165 13.19 -27.10 -16.01
C PRO A 165 14.23 -26.09 -15.56
N SER A 166 15.02 -26.51 -14.59
CA SER A 166 16.22 -25.76 -14.23
C SER A 166 17.18 -25.82 -15.42
N PRO A 167 17.73 -24.67 -15.86
CA PRO A 167 18.72 -24.65 -16.94
C PRO A 167 20.08 -25.23 -16.52
N LYS A 168 20.26 -25.51 -15.22
CA LYS A 168 21.49 -26.06 -14.64
C LYS A 168 21.21 -27.38 -13.91
N PRO A 169 22.18 -28.31 -13.86
CA PRO A 169 22.06 -29.51 -13.04
C PRO A 169 21.89 -29.10 -11.58
N CYS A 170 20.73 -29.39 -11.02
CA CYS A 170 20.35 -29.00 -9.67
C CYS A 170 19.64 -30.19 -9.00
N ILE A 171 19.88 -30.37 -7.71
CA ILE A 171 19.27 -31.44 -6.92
C ILE A 171 18.01 -30.86 -6.27
N PRO A 172 16.80 -31.30 -6.67
CA PRO A 172 15.56 -30.75 -6.12
C PRO A 172 15.47 -31.03 -4.62
N MET A 173 14.97 -30.06 -3.86
CA MET A 173 14.77 -30.25 -2.43
C MET A 173 13.59 -31.18 -2.18
N GLU A 174 13.79 -32.17 -1.31
CA GLU A 174 12.71 -33.07 -0.90
C GLU A 174 11.83 -32.40 0.17
N PRO A 175 10.49 -32.37 0.00
CA PRO A 175 9.60 -31.94 1.06
C PRO A 175 9.62 -33.00 2.17
N GLY A 176 10.32 -32.67 3.25
CA GLY A 176 10.31 -33.46 4.48
C GLY A 176 9.07 -33.17 5.34
N ASN A 177 9.20 -33.38 6.65
CA ASN A 177 8.17 -32.98 7.62
C ASN A 177 7.90 -31.46 7.58
N PHE A 178 6.73 -30.99 8.05
CA PHE A 178 6.37 -29.55 8.06
C PHE A 178 7.47 -28.65 8.65
N LEU A 179 8.12 -29.10 9.74
CA LEU A 179 9.21 -28.34 10.36
C LEU A 179 10.47 -28.28 9.48
N GLN A 180 10.74 -29.33 8.70
CA GLN A 180 11.82 -29.33 7.71
C GLN A 180 11.47 -28.44 6.52
N MET A 181 10.23 -28.46 6.04
CA MET A 181 9.77 -27.51 5.01
C MET A 181 9.90 -26.06 5.47
N LEU A 182 9.54 -25.76 6.73
CA LEU A 182 9.67 -24.43 7.30
C LEU A 182 11.14 -24.01 7.41
N LYS A 183 12.01 -24.91 7.90
CA LYS A 183 13.46 -24.66 7.96
C LYS A 183 14.04 -24.41 6.56
N ASN A 184 13.72 -25.26 5.60
CA ASN A 184 14.14 -25.11 4.21
C ASN A 184 13.60 -23.81 3.59
N GLY A 185 12.39 -23.39 3.98
CA GLY A 185 11.80 -22.11 3.55
C GLY A 185 12.58 -20.91 4.08
N VAL A 186 13.01 -20.94 5.35
CA VAL A 186 13.88 -19.91 5.92
C VAL A 186 15.27 -19.93 5.27
N ASP A 187 15.85 -21.12 5.04
CA ASP A 187 17.13 -21.26 4.35
C ASP A 187 17.07 -20.73 2.90
N LEU A 188 15.91 -20.87 2.24
CA LEU A 188 15.64 -20.30 0.92
C LEU A 188 15.50 -18.77 0.96
N ILE A 189 14.76 -18.22 1.93
CA ILE A 189 14.60 -16.77 2.11
C ILE A 189 15.93 -16.09 2.44
N THR A 190 16.75 -16.73 3.27
CA THR A 190 18.09 -16.22 3.63
C THR A 190 19.13 -16.41 2.52
N GLY A 191 18.79 -17.15 1.46
CA GLY A 191 19.70 -17.45 0.35
C GLY A 191 20.78 -18.50 0.67
N SER A 192 20.65 -19.19 1.82
CA SER A 192 21.56 -20.27 2.23
C SER A 192 21.37 -21.54 1.39
N ALA A 193 20.17 -21.73 0.84
CA ALA A 193 19.83 -22.83 -0.06
C ALA A 193 19.22 -22.28 -1.36
N LYS A 194 19.51 -22.92 -2.50
CA LYS A 194 18.97 -22.53 -3.83
C LYS A 194 18.02 -23.60 -4.33
N ALA A 195 16.79 -23.20 -4.68
CA ALA A 195 15.79 -24.10 -5.25
C ALA A 195 15.92 -24.19 -6.77
N CYS A 196 15.64 -25.36 -7.34
CA CYS A 196 15.93 -25.64 -8.74
C CYS A 196 14.96 -24.93 -9.69
N THR A 197 13.66 -24.92 -9.34
CA THR A 197 12.64 -24.21 -10.11
C THR A 197 12.81 -22.70 -10.01
N ASP A 198 13.43 -22.20 -8.94
CA ASP A 198 13.51 -20.76 -8.67
C ASP A 198 14.54 -20.02 -9.55
N ASN A 199 15.47 -20.76 -10.16
CA ASN A 199 16.51 -20.22 -11.02
C ASN A 199 15.98 -19.49 -12.27
N ILE A 200 14.72 -19.74 -12.69
CA ILE A 200 14.10 -19.05 -13.84
C ILE A 200 13.55 -17.66 -13.49
N PHE A 201 13.27 -17.41 -12.21
CA PHE A 201 12.83 -16.11 -11.70
C PHE A 201 13.98 -15.30 -11.09
N SER A 202 15.17 -15.89 -11.00
CA SER A 202 16.41 -15.16 -10.76
C SER A 202 16.58 -14.15 -11.90
N GLY A 203 16.87 -12.88 -11.58
CA GLY A 203 16.92 -11.78 -12.55
C GLY A 203 17.84 -12.01 -13.77
N HIS A 204 18.70 -13.03 -13.72
CA HIS A 204 19.44 -13.60 -14.83
C HIS A 204 18.58 -13.93 -16.07
N SER A 205 17.34 -14.40 -15.91
CA SER A 205 16.49 -14.83 -17.03
C SER A 205 15.81 -13.68 -17.80
N ILE A 206 15.68 -12.49 -17.20
CA ILE A 206 15.15 -11.29 -17.86
C ILE A 206 16.10 -10.79 -18.97
N PHE A 207 17.41 -10.99 -18.79
CA PHE A 207 18.40 -10.62 -19.81
C PHE A 207 18.41 -11.59 -21.01
N ILE A 208 17.85 -12.78 -20.85
CA ILE A 208 17.86 -13.85 -21.86
C ILE A 208 16.63 -13.74 -22.76
N THR A 209 15.48 -13.40 -22.18
CA THR A 209 14.22 -13.20 -22.90
C THR A 209 14.27 -12.04 -23.91
N THR A 210 15.14 -11.05 -23.71
CA THR A 210 15.34 -9.93 -24.65
C THR A 210 16.22 -10.28 -25.85
N ARG A 211 17.01 -11.37 -25.80
CA ARG A 211 17.79 -11.87 -26.95
C ARG A 211 17.18 -13.06 -27.68
N ALA A 212 16.20 -13.74 -27.08
CA ALA A 212 15.51 -14.87 -27.69
C ALA A 212 14.68 -14.49 -28.92
N GLU A 213 14.15 -13.26 -28.98
CA GLU A 213 13.31 -12.76 -30.08
C GLU A 213 14.06 -12.74 -31.43
N ASP A 214 15.35 -12.39 -31.42
CA ASP A 214 16.18 -12.29 -32.62
C ASP A 214 16.65 -13.64 -33.17
N ARG A 215 16.54 -14.73 -32.40
CA ARG A 215 17.19 -16.02 -32.74
C ARG A 215 16.23 -17.20 -32.84
N LEU A 216 15.07 -17.18 -32.18
CA LEU A 216 14.23 -18.38 -32.14
C LEU A 216 13.40 -18.63 -33.41
N GLY A 217 13.13 -17.63 -34.26
CA GLY A 217 12.38 -17.81 -35.52
C GLY A 217 10.93 -18.30 -35.39
N ASP A 218 10.55 -18.82 -34.21
CA ASP A 218 9.27 -19.41 -33.88
C ASP A 218 8.51 -18.47 -32.94
N LYS A 219 7.71 -17.60 -33.56
CA LYS A 219 6.97 -16.53 -32.90
C LYS A 219 5.95 -17.08 -31.89
N ASP A 220 5.49 -18.32 -32.07
CA ASP A 220 4.47 -18.94 -31.24
C ASP A 220 5.03 -19.41 -29.89
N LEU A 221 6.27 -19.91 -29.87
CA LEU A 221 6.95 -20.29 -28.62
C LEU A 221 7.34 -19.04 -27.82
N TYR A 222 7.86 -18.01 -28.50
CA TYR A 222 8.14 -16.72 -27.87
C TYR A 222 6.88 -16.08 -27.31
N GLN A 223 5.76 -16.12 -28.04
CA GLN A 223 4.49 -15.63 -27.52
C GLN A 223 4.07 -16.36 -26.23
N ARG A 224 4.21 -17.68 -26.13
CA ARG A 224 3.85 -18.40 -24.89
C ARG A 224 4.71 -18.00 -23.68
N ILE A 225 6.00 -17.75 -23.90
CA ILE A 225 6.95 -17.40 -22.84
C ILE A 225 6.84 -15.90 -22.48
N ALA A 226 6.77 -15.01 -23.47
CA ALA A 226 6.71 -13.56 -23.31
C ALA A 226 5.31 -13.02 -22.95
N TYR A 227 4.24 -13.82 -23.16
CA TYR A 227 2.89 -13.42 -22.76
C TYR A 227 2.73 -13.29 -21.25
N MET A 228 3.42 -14.12 -20.45
CA MET A 228 3.39 -14.02 -18.99
C MET A 228 3.98 -12.68 -18.48
N PRO A 229 5.20 -12.27 -18.87
CA PRO A 229 5.75 -10.96 -18.53
C PRO A 229 4.88 -9.77 -18.98
N ASN A 230 4.23 -9.86 -20.15
CA ASN A 230 3.36 -8.79 -20.63
C ASN A 230 2.04 -8.68 -19.82
N MET A 231 1.38 -9.81 -19.54
CA MET A 231 0.25 -9.87 -18.61
C MET A 231 0.62 -9.33 -17.24
N PHE A 232 1.84 -9.63 -16.80
CA PHE A 232 2.39 -9.16 -15.53
C PHE A 232 2.54 -7.64 -15.50
N ASN A 233 3.15 -7.04 -16.51
CA ASN A 233 3.31 -5.58 -16.60
C ASN A 233 1.97 -4.84 -16.62
N ILE A 234 0.97 -5.32 -17.37
CA ILE A 234 -0.36 -4.70 -17.43
C ILE A 234 -1.06 -4.80 -16.07
N SER A 235 -1.02 -5.97 -15.44
CA SER A 235 -1.65 -6.21 -14.13
C SER A 235 -0.99 -5.39 -13.03
N LEU A 236 0.33 -5.19 -13.10
CA LEU A 236 1.08 -4.41 -12.13
C LEU A 236 0.75 -2.92 -12.21
N VAL A 237 0.54 -2.36 -13.41
CA VAL A 237 0.06 -0.98 -13.57
C VAL A 237 -1.35 -0.82 -12.97
N GLY A 238 -2.23 -1.80 -13.18
CA GLY A 238 -3.57 -1.80 -12.57
C GLY A 238 -3.51 -1.87 -11.05
N ALA A 239 -2.67 -2.73 -10.49
CA ALA A 239 -2.44 -2.84 -9.05
C ALA A 239 -1.87 -1.54 -8.48
N VAL A 240 -0.90 -0.91 -9.14
CA VAL A 240 -0.33 0.38 -8.72
C VAL A 240 -1.38 1.48 -8.71
N ARG A 241 -2.20 1.60 -9.75
CA ARG A 241 -3.31 2.58 -9.77
C ARG A 241 -4.35 2.29 -8.70
N TRP A 242 -4.65 1.03 -8.43
CA TRP A 242 -5.57 0.66 -7.36
C TRP A 242 -5.01 1.03 -5.98
N MET A 243 -3.72 0.80 -5.75
CA MET A 243 -3.00 1.22 -4.55
C MET A 243 -2.97 2.74 -4.38
N ASP A 244 -2.68 3.49 -5.43
CA ASP A 244 -2.75 4.95 -5.43
C ASP A 244 -4.18 5.42 -5.14
N GLY A 245 -5.19 4.74 -5.68
CA GLY A 245 -6.59 5.03 -5.42
C GLY A 245 -7.02 4.73 -3.98
N LEU A 246 -6.44 3.71 -3.33
CA LEU A 246 -6.63 3.49 -1.89
C LEU A 246 -6.00 4.65 -1.09
N ASP A 247 -4.79 5.06 -1.44
CA ASP A 247 -4.07 6.14 -0.76
C ASP A 247 -4.84 7.46 -0.78
N ILE A 248 -5.42 7.81 -1.94
CA ILE A 248 -6.22 9.03 -2.14
C ILE A 248 -7.55 8.97 -1.38
N ARG A 249 -8.21 7.80 -1.32
CA ARG A 249 -9.48 7.65 -0.58
C ARG A 249 -9.28 7.79 0.93
N PHE A 250 -8.18 7.26 1.46
CA PHE A 250 -7.90 7.34 2.90
C PHE A 250 -7.44 8.72 3.37
N THR A 251 -6.80 9.51 2.51
CA THR A 251 -6.45 10.91 2.84
C THR A 251 -7.70 11.78 2.97
N CYS A 252 -8.70 11.56 2.11
CA CYS A 252 -9.96 12.29 2.14
C CYS A 252 -10.77 11.98 3.42
N GLU A 253 -10.87 10.71 3.82
CA GLU A 253 -11.52 10.32 5.09
C GLU A 253 -10.80 10.89 6.32
N GLY A 254 -9.46 10.95 6.29
CA GLY A 254 -8.65 11.51 7.37
C GLY A 254 -8.89 13.00 7.60
N GLU A 255 -8.95 13.79 6.51
CA GLU A 255 -9.28 15.21 6.58
C GLU A 255 -10.72 15.45 7.07
N GLU A 256 -11.68 14.68 6.59
CA GLU A 256 -13.09 14.81 6.99
C GLU A 256 -13.29 14.52 8.48
N ILE A 257 -12.62 13.50 9.03
CA ILE A 257 -12.65 13.18 10.46
C ILE A 257 -11.98 14.28 11.30
N LEU A 258 -10.89 14.87 10.80
CA LEU A 258 -10.20 15.97 11.47
C LEU A 258 -11.08 17.22 11.54
N ASP A 259 -11.70 17.59 10.42
CA ASP A 259 -12.61 18.74 10.36
C ASP A 259 -13.84 18.52 11.25
N ALA A 260 -14.40 17.30 11.27
CA ALA A 260 -15.48 16.96 12.20
C ALA A 260 -15.04 17.09 13.67
N THR A 261 -13.80 16.72 14.00
CA THR A 261 -13.26 16.82 15.37
C THR A 261 -12.99 18.27 15.75
N ARG A 262 -12.45 19.07 14.82
CA ARG A 262 -12.22 20.51 14.99
C ARG A 262 -13.53 21.25 15.19
N GLU A 263 -14.55 20.90 14.41
CA GLU A 263 -15.88 21.48 14.52
C GLU A 263 -16.56 21.12 15.85
N ARG A 264 -16.43 19.86 16.33
CA ARG A 264 -16.88 19.50 17.68
C ARG A 264 -16.18 20.29 18.78
N ALA A 265 -14.86 20.50 18.66
CA ALA A 265 -14.11 21.31 19.62
C ALA A 265 -14.56 22.78 19.59
N ARG A 266 -14.87 23.33 18.40
CA ARG A 266 -15.42 24.68 18.24
C ARG A 266 -16.80 24.81 18.88
N ARG A 267 -17.70 23.83 18.67
CA ARG A 267 -19.03 23.79 19.31
C ARG A 267 -18.96 23.74 20.84
N ARG A 268 -18.04 22.96 21.40
CA ARG A 268 -17.84 22.91 22.87
C ARG A 268 -17.43 24.27 23.46
N ARG A 269 -16.59 25.03 22.75
CA ARG A 269 -16.21 26.39 23.19
C ARG A 269 -17.39 27.35 23.16
N LEU A 270 -18.23 27.27 22.12
CA LEU A 270 -19.43 28.10 22.01
C LEU A 270 -20.46 27.76 23.10
N GLN A 271 -20.64 26.48 23.41
CA GLN A 271 -21.58 26.04 24.44
C GLN A 271 -21.13 26.48 25.84
N ASN A 272 -19.86 26.27 26.21
CA ASN A 272 -19.32 26.79 27.48
C ASN A 272 -19.39 28.32 27.57
N SER A 273 -19.26 29.04 26.46
CA SER A 273 -19.42 30.50 26.44
C SER A 273 -20.86 30.92 26.68
N SER A 274 -21.84 30.16 26.18
CA SER A 274 -23.27 30.43 26.39
C SER A 274 -23.67 30.20 27.84
N ASP A 275 -23.19 29.12 28.45
CA ASP A 275 -23.51 28.77 29.84
C ASP A 275 -22.95 29.81 30.85
N ASN A 276 -21.80 30.42 30.54
CA ASN A 276 -21.24 31.53 31.32
C ASN A 276 -22.05 32.82 31.20
N ILE A 277 -22.69 33.08 30.06
CA ILE A 277 -23.51 34.28 29.87
C ILE A 277 -24.83 34.15 30.65
N THR A 278 -25.48 32.99 30.59
CA THR A 278 -26.72 32.74 31.34
C THR A 278 -26.51 32.77 32.86
N ASN A 279 -25.33 32.40 33.36
CA ASN A 279 -25.03 32.47 34.80
C ASN A 279 -24.68 33.90 35.27
N SER A 280 -24.26 34.80 34.36
CA SER A 280 -23.92 36.18 34.71
C SER A 280 -25.14 37.12 34.74
N GLU A 281 -26.25 36.73 34.11
CA GLU A 281 -27.47 37.55 34.02
C GLU A 281 -28.43 37.36 35.22
N MET A 282 -28.08 36.50 36.19
CA MET A 282 -28.88 36.24 37.41
C MET A 282 -28.23 36.75 38.70
N THR A 283 -27.27 37.66 38.60
CA THR A 283 -26.81 38.49 39.73
C THR A 283 -27.34 39.91 39.55
N GLU A 284 -28.64 40.07 39.74
CA GLU A 284 -29.24 41.38 40.06
C GLU A 284 -28.71 41.78 41.44
N VAL A 285 -27.78 42.74 41.46
CA VAL A 285 -27.21 43.29 42.69
C VAL A 285 -28.29 44.14 43.36
N GLU A 286 -28.97 43.56 44.34
CA GLU A 286 -29.86 44.30 45.23
C GLU A 286 -29.02 45.23 46.11
N ILE A 287 -28.91 46.50 45.71
CA ILE A 287 -28.26 47.56 46.50
C ILE A 287 -29.20 47.89 47.66
N ILE A 288 -29.02 47.20 48.79
CA ILE A 288 -29.67 47.56 50.05
C ILE A 288 -28.99 48.85 50.55
N VAL A 289 -29.62 49.99 50.25
CA VAL A 289 -29.27 51.28 50.85
C VAL A 289 -29.74 51.27 52.30
N ASN A 290 -28.80 51.06 53.21
CA ASN A 290 -29.07 51.09 54.65
C ASN A 290 -29.20 52.56 55.10
N PRO A 291 -30.37 53.01 55.61
CA PRO A 291 -30.50 54.39 56.09
C PRO A 291 -29.69 54.57 57.37
N SER A 292 -28.93 55.66 57.39
CA SER A 292 -28.19 56.18 58.52
C SER A 292 -29.11 56.32 59.73
N GLN A 293 -28.68 55.72 60.85
CA GLN A 293 -29.33 55.81 62.13
C GLN A 293 -28.77 57.05 62.85
N ASP A 294 -29.53 58.14 62.78
CA ASP A 294 -29.32 59.33 63.59
C ASP A 294 -29.76 59.06 65.05
N ASP A 295 -28.91 59.53 65.97
CA ASP A 295 -29.18 60.13 67.30
C ASP A 295 -30.31 59.60 68.19
N VAL A 296 -29.97 59.06 69.37
CA VAL A 296 -30.64 59.37 70.66
C VAL A 296 -29.65 59.18 71.84
N GLU A 297 -29.44 60.27 72.58
CA GLU A 297 -28.95 60.50 73.98
C GLU A 297 -27.74 59.73 74.56
#